data_AF-A0A9J6N2Z1-F1
#
_entry.id   AF-A0A9J6N2Z1-F1
#
_cell.length_a   1.000
_cell.length_b   1.000
_cell.length_c   1.000
_cell.angle_alpha   90.00
_cell.angle_beta   90.00
_cell.angle_gamma   90.00
#
_symmetry.space_group_name_H-M   'P 1'
#
loop_
_entity.id
_entity.type
_entity.pdbx_description
1 polymer ?
#
loop_
_entity_poly.entity_id
_entity_poly.type
_entity_poly.pdbx_seq_one_letter_code
_entity_poly.pdbx_strand_id
1 'polypeptide(L)'
;MNKTRGRVTLPSEENFLNETKELMERWGADAIRDSDGTKLDDEIKQLDAKIYTTYFVARGHNEFAKKHMEECQQLYLMSMFNTAVSETLEIDILKGYFTEQVKPDYIHDPKKYWEVIDRTSGEVVDTDNWEVNEETNCVMVKKPIPWHEYTVSFLVYAIWDPTHMYNHITNNWGDKPHDIPFDVRGPHSNEYMRNFLTQWLKDNPDTDVVRFTTFFYHFTLVFNNLGKEKFVDWFGYGASVSVAALDAFEKEKGYRLRPEDIVDQGYYNTSFRVPTPAFLDYMDFVQKFVAEEAKQLVDLVHESGKEAMMFLGDNWIGTEPYGKYFERIGLDAVVGSVGGGATLRMIADIPHVRYTEGRFLPYFFPDTFYEGNNPVLEANENWLTARRAILRNPVDRIGYGGYLSLAYKFPEFVTYIEKVTDEFREIYDTIKGVKPYSGLKVAILNSWGKLRTWQTHMVAHA
;
A
#
# COMPACT_ATOMS: atom_id res chain seq x y z
N MET A 1 2.89 35.23 16.32
CA MET A 1 1.67 34.44 16.52
C MET A 1 1.75 33.83 17.91
N ASN A 2 0.64 33.75 18.66
CA ASN A 2 0.67 32.97 19.89
C ASN A 2 0.84 31.50 19.50
N LYS A 3 1.79 30.81 20.12
CA LYS A 3 2.06 29.39 19.84
C LYS A 3 0.80 28.59 20.12
N THR A 4 0.31 27.85 19.13
CA THR A 4 -0.90 27.04 19.23
C THR A 4 -0.53 25.57 19.28
N ARG A 5 -1.34 24.76 19.98
CA ARG A 5 -1.12 23.32 20.16
C ARG A 5 -2.26 22.54 19.52
N GLY A 6 -1.98 21.37 18.96
CA GLY A 6 -2.97 20.50 18.36
C GLY A 6 -2.74 20.23 16.88
N ARG A 7 -3.45 19.23 16.35
CA ARG A 7 -3.51 18.87 14.92
C ARG A 7 -2.17 18.48 14.31
N VAL A 8 -1.20 18.08 15.14
CA VAL A 8 0.14 17.71 14.71
C VAL A 8 0.52 16.38 15.35
N THR A 9 0.82 15.40 14.50
CA THR A 9 1.32 14.08 14.89
C THR A 9 2.83 14.00 14.70
N LEU A 10 3.56 13.69 15.77
CA LEU A 10 5.01 13.64 15.83
C LEU A 10 5.50 12.17 15.82
N PRO A 11 6.43 11.75 14.94
CA PRO A 11 7.08 10.46 15.09
C PRO A 11 8.08 10.49 16.25
N SER A 12 8.23 9.39 16.99
CA SER A 12 9.22 9.28 18.08
C SER A 12 9.78 7.86 18.16
N GLU A 13 10.87 7.67 18.88
CA GLU A 13 11.64 6.42 18.96
C GLU A 13 12.25 6.23 20.35
N GLU A 14 12.67 5.00 20.65
CA GLU A 14 13.31 4.64 21.92
C GLU A 14 14.55 5.50 22.18
N ASN A 15 14.80 5.85 23.44
CA ASN A 15 15.93 6.66 23.90
C ASN A 15 15.96 8.11 23.36
N PHE A 16 14.80 8.68 22.99
CA PHE A 16 14.70 10.04 22.45
C PHE A 16 13.69 10.94 23.17
N LEU A 17 13.46 10.70 24.47
CA LEU A 17 12.41 11.34 25.27
C LEU A 17 12.55 12.87 25.38
N ASN A 18 13.75 13.39 25.66
CA ASN A 18 13.94 14.82 25.94
C ASN A 18 13.72 15.66 24.68
N GLU A 19 14.31 15.21 23.57
CA GLU A 19 14.15 15.80 22.25
C GLU A 19 12.71 15.66 21.76
N THR A 20 12.04 14.54 22.04
CA THR A 20 10.60 14.39 21.77
C THR A 20 9.79 15.45 22.52
N LYS A 21 10.03 15.67 23.83
CA LYS A 21 9.35 16.72 24.60
C LYS A 21 9.62 18.12 24.04
N GLU A 22 10.86 18.40 23.67
CA GLU A 22 11.22 19.68 23.04
C GLU A 22 10.42 19.89 21.74
N LEU A 23 10.43 18.90 20.84
CA LEU A 23 9.77 19.02 19.55
C LEU A 23 8.25 19.01 19.65
N MET A 24 7.67 18.27 20.60
CA MET A 24 6.23 18.37 20.91
C MET A 24 5.84 19.78 21.30
N GLU A 25 6.63 20.40 22.18
CA GLU A 25 6.39 21.78 22.60
C GLU A 25 6.58 22.72 21.42
N ARG A 26 7.70 22.65 20.70
CA ARG A 26 8.02 23.53 19.55
C ARG A 26 7.00 23.44 18.43
N TRP A 27 6.65 22.24 17.98
CA TRP A 27 5.73 22.02 16.85
C TRP A 27 4.26 22.02 17.29
N GLY A 28 3.98 22.09 18.59
CA GLY A 28 2.63 22.06 19.13
C GLY A 28 1.94 20.71 18.90
N ALA A 29 2.67 19.60 19.01
CA ALA A 29 2.14 18.26 18.79
C ALA A 29 1.19 17.82 19.91
N ASP A 30 0.13 17.12 19.52
CA ASP A 30 -0.89 16.53 20.39
C ASP A 30 -1.09 15.04 20.15
N ALA A 31 -0.33 14.45 19.22
CA ALA A 31 -0.25 13.02 19.02
C ALA A 31 1.20 12.58 18.76
N ILE A 32 1.52 11.36 19.17
CA ILE A 32 2.83 10.73 18.98
C ILE A 32 2.63 9.37 18.32
N ARG A 33 3.51 9.02 17.38
CA ARG A 33 3.53 7.75 16.66
C ARG A 33 4.90 7.11 16.76
N ASP A 34 4.97 5.78 16.86
CA ASP A 34 6.22 5.03 16.70
C ASP A 34 6.91 5.33 15.36
N SER A 35 8.23 5.48 15.38
CA SER A 35 9.06 5.54 14.18
C SER A 35 9.20 4.15 13.56
N ASP A 36 9.62 4.09 12.30
CA ASP A 36 9.60 2.83 11.55
C ASP A 36 10.58 1.80 12.13
N GLY A 37 10.02 0.66 12.54
CA GLY A 37 10.80 -0.44 13.11
C GLY A 37 11.20 -0.23 14.58
N THR A 38 10.72 0.82 15.24
CA THR A 38 10.97 1.08 16.67
C THR A 38 9.68 0.90 17.49
N LYS A 39 9.81 0.97 18.81
CA LYS A 39 8.67 1.17 19.72
C LYS A 39 8.83 2.49 20.46
N LEU A 40 7.76 2.93 21.10
CA LEU A 40 7.81 4.06 22.01
C LEU A 40 8.16 3.55 23.39
N ASP A 41 9.05 4.24 24.08
CA ASP A 41 9.30 4.01 25.50
C ASP A 41 8.04 4.33 26.32
N ASP A 42 7.85 3.64 27.44
CA ASP A 42 6.70 3.88 28.30
C ASP A 42 6.65 5.34 28.78
N GLU A 43 7.81 5.97 29.02
CA GLU A 43 7.88 7.39 29.38
C GLU A 43 7.36 8.33 28.28
N ILE A 44 7.48 7.94 27.00
CA ILE A 44 6.93 8.70 25.86
C ILE A 44 5.41 8.49 25.77
N LYS A 45 4.93 7.27 26.03
CA LYS A 45 3.49 6.96 26.03
C LYS A 45 2.73 7.70 27.14
N GLN A 46 3.40 8.05 28.23
CA GLN A 46 2.82 8.82 29.35
C GLN A 46 2.83 10.34 29.13
N LEU A 47 3.29 10.83 27.98
CA LEU A 47 3.17 12.25 27.64
C LEU A 47 1.70 12.60 27.37
N ASP A 48 1.35 13.87 27.59
CA ASP A 48 0.00 14.40 27.34
C ASP A 48 -0.29 14.51 25.83
N ALA A 49 -0.38 13.38 25.14
CA ALA A 49 -0.62 13.30 23.71
C ALA A 49 -1.34 12.00 23.38
N LYS A 50 -2.13 12.00 22.29
CA LYS A 50 -2.70 10.77 21.75
C LYS A 50 -1.59 9.84 21.26
N ILE A 51 -1.65 8.57 21.64
CA ILE A 51 -0.68 7.56 21.19
C ILE A 51 -1.22 6.80 19.99
N TYR A 52 -0.52 6.96 18.87
CA TYR A 52 -0.78 6.25 17.63
C TYR A 52 0.15 5.06 17.61
N THR A 53 -0.38 3.88 17.33
CA THR A 53 0.44 2.68 17.21
C THR A 53 0.22 2.03 15.85
N THR A 54 1.32 1.88 15.11
CA THR A 54 1.34 1.21 13.81
C THR A 54 0.94 -0.26 13.97
N TYR A 55 -0.03 -0.72 13.18
CA TYR A 55 -0.48 -2.11 13.15
C TYR A 55 -0.41 -2.68 11.74
N PHE A 56 0.26 -3.82 11.59
CA PHE A 56 0.38 -4.56 10.32
C PHE A 56 -0.52 -5.78 10.40
N VAL A 57 -1.48 -5.89 9.47
CA VAL A 57 -2.50 -6.96 9.53
C VAL A 57 -1.98 -8.27 8.92
N ALA A 58 -1.39 -8.18 7.73
CA ALA A 58 -1.10 -9.33 6.88
C ALA A 58 0.40 -9.64 6.74
N ARG A 59 1.26 -9.12 7.64
CA ARG A 59 2.71 -9.35 7.65
C ARG A 59 3.31 -9.17 9.05
N GLY A 60 4.59 -9.49 9.23
CA GLY A 60 5.29 -9.39 10.52
C GLY A 60 5.08 -10.61 11.44
N HIS A 61 4.47 -11.68 10.90
CA HIS A 61 4.10 -12.90 11.63
C HIS A 61 4.72 -14.16 10.98
N ASN A 62 6.03 -14.15 10.75
CA ASN A 62 6.72 -15.20 10.00
C ASN A 62 6.53 -16.62 10.55
N GLU A 63 6.41 -16.79 11.88
CA GLU A 63 6.16 -18.11 12.48
C GLU A 63 4.78 -18.68 12.12
N PHE A 64 3.79 -17.82 11.92
CA PHE A 64 2.49 -18.20 11.40
C PHE A 64 2.57 -18.45 9.89
N ALA A 65 3.10 -17.49 9.12
CA ALA A 65 3.16 -17.56 7.66
C ALA A 65 3.89 -18.81 7.16
N LYS A 66 5.03 -19.17 7.79
CA LYS A 66 5.80 -20.38 7.43
C LYS A 66 5.04 -21.69 7.66
N LYS A 67 4.07 -21.72 8.58
CA LYS A 67 3.23 -22.90 8.85
C LYS A 67 2.07 -23.03 7.87
N HIS A 68 1.68 -21.93 7.24
CA HIS A 68 0.52 -21.81 6.36
C HIS A 68 0.91 -21.20 5.02
N MET A 69 1.98 -21.72 4.41
CA MET A 69 2.49 -21.19 3.13
C MET A 69 1.50 -21.36 1.97
N GLU A 70 0.54 -22.28 2.10
CA GLU A 70 -0.60 -22.41 1.18
C GLU A 70 -1.53 -21.18 1.18
N GLU A 71 -1.49 -20.36 2.24
CA GLU A 71 -2.22 -19.09 2.35
C GLU A 71 -1.28 -17.88 2.20
N CYS A 72 -0.07 -18.05 1.70
CA CYS A 72 0.80 -16.93 1.33
C CYS A 72 0.16 -16.12 0.19
N GLN A 73 0.33 -14.78 0.19
CA GLN A 73 -0.25 -13.94 -0.86
C GLN A 73 0.25 -14.36 -2.24
N GLN A 74 -0.63 -14.30 -3.24
CA GLN A 74 -0.31 -14.67 -4.60
C GLN A 74 -0.48 -13.48 -5.55
N LEU A 75 0.06 -13.64 -6.75
CA LEU A 75 -0.17 -12.74 -7.87
C LEU A 75 0.03 -13.50 -9.19
N TYR A 76 -0.60 -13.01 -10.25
CA TYR A 76 -0.24 -13.40 -11.61
C TYR A 76 0.95 -12.58 -12.09
N LEU A 77 1.93 -13.27 -12.69
CA LEU A 77 3.03 -12.69 -13.45
C LEU A 77 2.99 -13.17 -14.91
N MET A 78 3.66 -12.44 -15.79
CA MET A 78 3.84 -12.80 -17.19
C MET A 78 5.32 -12.95 -17.53
N SER A 79 5.71 -14.00 -18.25
CA SER A 79 7.07 -14.13 -18.78
C SER A 79 7.39 -12.98 -19.75
N MET A 80 8.67 -12.80 -20.09
CA MET A 80 9.01 -12.01 -21.28
C MET A 80 8.39 -12.65 -22.54
N PHE A 81 8.35 -11.87 -23.63
CA PHE A 81 8.05 -12.41 -24.95
C PHE A 81 9.20 -13.29 -25.41
N ASN A 82 8.89 -14.49 -25.91
CA ASN A 82 9.88 -15.45 -26.39
C ASN A 82 9.55 -15.86 -27.82
N THR A 83 10.45 -15.58 -28.76
CA THR A 83 10.27 -15.95 -30.17
C THR A 83 10.59 -17.42 -30.40
N ALA A 84 9.69 -18.14 -31.07
CA ALA A 84 9.91 -19.51 -31.48
C ALA A 84 10.86 -19.60 -32.69
N VAL A 85 12.08 -20.08 -32.48
CA VAL A 85 13.10 -20.25 -33.53
C VAL A 85 13.44 -21.73 -33.83
N SER A 86 12.76 -22.65 -33.15
CA SER A 86 12.99 -24.10 -33.21
C SER A 86 11.67 -24.88 -33.11
N GLU A 87 11.73 -26.21 -33.30
CA GLU A 87 10.56 -27.11 -33.22
C GLU A 87 9.90 -27.19 -31.84
N THR A 88 10.62 -26.75 -30.81
CA THR A 88 10.13 -26.52 -29.45
C THR A 88 10.59 -25.15 -28.98
N LEU A 89 9.86 -24.55 -28.04
CA LEU A 89 10.25 -23.31 -27.37
C LEU A 89 10.26 -23.53 -25.87
N GLU A 90 11.39 -23.28 -25.23
CA GLU A 90 11.50 -23.28 -23.76
C GLU A 90 11.45 -21.84 -23.24
N ILE A 91 10.57 -21.58 -22.28
CA ILE A 91 10.34 -20.28 -21.67
C ILE A 91 10.70 -20.36 -20.18
N ASP A 92 11.79 -19.70 -19.78
CA ASP A 92 12.08 -19.43 -18.36
C ASP A 92 11.08 -18.38 -17.84
N ILE A 93 10.16 -18.80 -16.97
CA ILE A 93 9.09 -17.94 -16.47
C ILE A 93 9.59 -16.92 -15.45
N LEU A 94 10.68 -17.22 -14.74
CA LEU A 94 11.26 -16.34 -13.72
C LEU A 94 12.32 -15.38 -14.27
N LYS A 95 12.67 -15.50 -15.55
CA LYS A 95 13.64 -14.62 -16.20
C LYS A 95 13.30 -13.15 -15.94
N GLY A 96 14.21 -12.47 -15.24
CA GLY A 96 14.09 -11.04 -14.93
C GLY A 96 13.14 -10.69 -13.79
N TYR A 97 12.75 -11.66 -12.96
CA TYR A 97 12.05 -11.47 -11.69
C TYR A 97 13.00 -11.67 -10.50
N PHE A 98 12.67 -11.04 -9.36
CA PHE A 98 13.45 -11.20 -8.13
C PHE A 98 13.01 -12.45 -7.37
N THR A 99 13.83 -13.50 -7.39
CA THR A 99 13.49 -14.81 -6.80
C THR A 99 13.47 -14.82 -5.27
N GLU A 100 13.96 -13.77 -4.62
CA GLU A 100 13.77 -13.58 -3.18
C GLU A 100 12.41 -12.96 -2.84
N GLN A 101 11.76 -12.29 -3.81
CA GLN A 101 10.42 -11.74 -3.64
C GLN A 101 9.33 -12.76 -3.98
N VAL A 102 9.53 -13.54 -5.04
CA VAL A 102 8.48 -14.38 -5.61
C VAL A 102 8.93 -15.81 -5.90
N LYS A 103 8.01 -16.76 -5.75
CA LYS A 103 8.21 -18.19 -6.08
C LYS A 103 7.01 -18.74 -6.86
N PRO A 104 7.19 -19.50 -7.96
CA PRO A 104 6.09 -20.12 -8.67
C PRO A 104 5.21 -21.00 -7.78
N ASP A 105 3.90 -20.94 -8.03
CA ASP A 105 2.92 -21.79 -7.38
C ASP A 105 2.76 -23.11 -8.15
N TYR A 106 3.33 -24.18 -7.59
CA TYR A 106 3.17 -25.56 -8.05
C TYR A 106 2.27 -26.39 -7.12
N ILE A 107 1.70 -25.79 -6.08
CA ILE A 107 0.70 -26.46 -5.22
C ILE A 107 -0.60 -26.64 -6.02
N HIS A 108 -0.93 -25.66 -6.86
CA HIS A 108 -2.10 -25.68 -7.70
C HIS A 108 -1.74 -26.03 -9.16
N ASP A 109 -2.63 -26.76 -9.82
CA ASP A 109 -2.43 -27.26 -11.19
C ASP A 109 -2.16 -26.13 -12.20
N PRO A 110 -0.94 -26.04 -12.77
CA PRO A 110 -0.62 -25.06 -13.79
C PRO A 110 -1.54 -25.14 -15.01
N LYS A 111 -2.05 -26.31 -15.38
CA LYS A 111 -2.96 -26.45 -16.53
C LYS A 111 -4.30 -25.78 -16.33
N LYS A 112 -4.72 -25.63 -15.08
CA LYS A 112 -5.98 -24.96 -14.72
C LYS A 112 -5.81 -23.46 -14.53
N TYR A 113 -4.69 -23.03 -13.95
CA TYR A 113 -4.51 -21.63 -13.51
C TYR A 113 -3.51 -20.84 -14.34
N TRP A 114 -2.66 -21.45 -15.16
CA TRP A 114 -1.71 -20.74 -16.01
C TRP A 114 -2.18 -20.74 -17.46
N GLU A 115 -1.66 -19.81 -18.25
CA GLU A 115 -2.05 -19.65 -19.64
C GLU A 115 -0.82 -19.37 -20.51
N VAL A 116 -0.67 -20.13 -21.59
CA VAL A 116 0.35 -19.87 -22.61
C VAL A 116 -0.36 -19.22 -23.79
N ILE A 117 0.11 -18.05 -24.23
CA ILE A 117 -0.50 -17.30 -25.32
C ILE A 117 0.54 -17.12 -26.43
N ASP A 118 0.15 -17.48 -27.64
CA ASP A 118 0.81 -17.01 -28.86
C ASP A 118 0.39 -15.55 -29.07
N ARG A 119 1.30 -14.63 -28.74
CA ARG A 119 1.07 -13.19 -28.82
C ARG A 119 1.01 -12.67 -30.24
N THR A 120 1.53 -13.42 -31.22
CA THR A 120 1.47 -13.04 -32.64
C THR A 120 0.08 -13.29 -33.22
N SER A 121 -0.57 -14.39 -32.86
CA SER A 121 -1.95 -14.70 -33.29
C SER A 121 -3.03 -14.20 -32.31
N GLY A 122 -2.68 -14.04 -31.03
CA GLY A 122 -3.61 -13.75 -29.94
C GLY A 122 -4.30 -15.00 -29.37
N GLU A 123 -3.97 -16.20 -29.89
CA GLU A 123 -4.60 -17.45 -29.49
C GLU A 123 -3.97 -18.07 -28.24
N VAL A 124 -4.81 -18.72 -27.43
CA VAL A 124 -4.35 -19.50 -26.28
C VAL A 124 -3.83 -20.85 -26.76
N VAL A 125 -2.63 -21.21 -26.33
CA VAL A 125 -2.04 -22.52 -26.63
C VAL A 125 -2.73 -23.58 -25.77
N ASP A 126 -3.27 -24.59 -26.44
CA ASP A 126 -3.92 -25.75 -25.80
C ASP A 126 -3.02 -26.38 -24.72
N THR A 127 -3.62 -26.77 -23.59
CA THR A 127 -2.92 -27.32 -22.44
C THR A 127 -2.11 -28.58 -22.74
N ASP A 128 -2.49 -29.37 -23.75
CA ASP A 128 -1.75 -30.57 -24.16
C ASP A 128 -0.45 -30.24 -24.92
N ASN A 129 -0.34 -29.02 -25.43
CA ASN A 129 0.78 -28.55 -26.27
C ASN A 129 1.86 -27.79 -25.49
N TRP A 130 1.84 -27.81 -24.16
CA TRP A 130 2.95 -27.32 -23.35
C TRP A 130 3.14 -28.18 -22.10
N GLU A 131 4.28 -28.07 -21.42
CA GLU A 131 4.58 -28.75 -20.15
C GLU A 131 5.42 -27.85 -19.25
N VAL A 132 5.27 -27.99 -17.94
CA VAL A 132 6.08 -27.28 -16.95
C VAL A 132 7.21 -28.20 -16.48
N ASN A 133 8.43 -27.66 -16.42
CA ASN A 133 9.54 -28.25 -15.69
C ASN A 133 9.73 -27.46 -14.39
N GLU A 134 9.28 -28.03 -13.27
CA GLU A 134 9.34 -27.38 -11.94
C GLU A 134 10.78 -27.25 -11.42
N GLU A 135 11.69 -28.12 -11.83
CA GLU A 135 13.10 -28.07 -11.40
C GLU A 135 13.83 -26.87 -12.00
N THR A 136 13.53 -26.54 -13.25
CA THR A 136 14.16 -25.43 -13.97
C THR A 136 13.30 -24.16 -14.02
N ASN A 137 12.04 -24.22 -13.56
CA ASN A 137 11.04 -23.17 -13.76
C ASN A 137 10.92 -22.77 -15.24
N CYS A 138 10.84 -23.77 -16.13
CA CYS A 138 10.64 -23.55 -17.55
C CYS A 138 9.30 -24.10 -18.02
N VAL A 139 8.69 -23.45 -19.00
CA VAL A 139 7.56 -24.00 -19.77
C VAL A 139 8.03 -24.36 -21.17
N MET A 140 7.83 -25.61 -21.56
CA MET A 140 8.17 -26.12 -22.89
C MET A 140 6.91 -26.15 -23.76
N VAL A 141 6.90 -25.38 -24.85
CA VAL A 141 5.85 -25.40 -25.88
C VAL A 141 6.23 -26.42 -26.95
N LYS A 142 5.36 -27.41 -27.16
CA LYS A 142 5.52 -28.51 -28.12
C LYS A 142 4.95 -28.04 -29.47
N LYS A 143 5.80 -27.76 -30.46
CA LYS A 143 5.40 -27.29 -31.82
C LYS A 143 4.85 -25.85 -31.87
N PRO A 144 5.60 -24.84 -31.37
CA PRO A 144 5.24 -23.46 -31.63
C PRO A 144 5.33 -23.15 -33.14
N ILE A 145 4.48 -22.25 -33.62
CA ILE A 145 4.57 -21.71 -34.98
C ILE A 145 5.89 -20.92 -35.09
N PRO A 146 6.76 -21.23 -36.08
CA PRO A 146 8.02 -20.52 -36.27
C PRO A 146 7.82 -19.00 -36.36
N TRP A 147 8.67 -18.25 -35.67
CA TRP A 147 8.73 -16.78 -35.62
C TRP A 147 7.58 -16.10 -34.91
N HIS A 148 6.65 -16.84 -34.31
CA HIS A 148 5.67 -16.27 -33.39
C HIS A 148 6.30 -16.02 -32.01
N GLU A 149 5.73 -15.08 -31.27
CA GLU A 149 6.13 -14.76 -29.89
C GLU A 149 5.16 -15.38 -28.90
N TYR A 150 5.69 -15.97 -27.83
CA TYR A 150 4.89 -16.63 -26.80
C TYR A 150 5.18 -16.05 -25.43
N THR A 151 4.15 -16.02 -24.58
CA THR A 151 4.28 -15.70 -23.16
C THR A 151 3.55 -16.72 -22.31
N VAL A 152 3.99 -16.88 -21.07
CA VAL A 152 3.28 -17.62 -20.03
C VAL A 152 2.77 -16.63 -18.99
N SER A 153 1.49 -16.69 -18.67
CA SER A 153 0.89 -16.05 -17.49
C SER A 153 0.79 -17.10 -16.38
N PHE A 154 1.44 -16.88 -15.24
CA PHE A 154 1.65 -17.89 -14.20
C PHE A 154 1.44 -17.31 -12.80
N LEU A 155 1.01 -18.16 -11.86
CA LEU A 155 0.85 -17.79 -10.45
C LEU A 155 2.18 -17.90 -9.71
N VAL A 156 2.40 -16.95 -8.81
CA VAL A 156 3.50 -16.99 -7.83
C VAL A 156 2.97 -16.67 -6.44
N TYR A 157 3.66 -17.20 -5.43
CA TYR A 157 3.60 -16.69 -4.06
C TYR A 157 4.54 -15.50 -3.89
N ALA A 158 4.07 -14.44 -3.24
CA ALA A 158 4.89 -13.32 -2.76
C ALA A 158 5.50 -13.69 -1.41
N ILE A 159 6.75 -14.16 -1.41
CA ILE A 159 7.46 -14.66 -0.22
C ILE A 159 8.24 -13.56 0.53
N TRP A 160 8.15 -12.31 0.06
CA TRP A 160 8.66 -11.14 0.75
C TRP A 160 7.72 -9.96 0.51
N ASP A 161 7.18 -9.41 1.61
CA ASP A 161 6.30 -8.24 1.57
C ASP A 161 6.99 -7.05 0.87
N PRO A 162 6.37 -6.44 -0.15
CA PRO A 162 7.05 -5.42 -0.97
C PRO A 162 7.46 -4.17 -0.18
N THR A 163 6.66 -3.72 0.79
CA THR A 163 7.01 -2.56 1.64
C THR A 163 8.16 -2.89 2.58
N HIS A 164 8.12 -4.06 3.23
CA HIS A 164 9.22 -4.54 4.06
C HIS A 164 10.50 -4.72 3.24
N MET A 165 10.42 -5.24 2.02
CA MET A 165 11.55 -5.39 1.11
C MET A 165 12.16 -4.03 0.72
N TYR A 166 11.33 -3.07 0.32
CA TYR A 166 11.80 -1.71 0.02
C TYR A 166 12.54 -1.11 1.22
N ASN A 167 11.94 -1.17 2.41
CA ASN A 167 12.56 -0.61 3.63
C ASN A 167 13.85 -1.35 4.00
N HIS A 168 13.87 -2.67 3.86
CA HIS A 168 15.04 -3.49 4.14
C HIS A 168 16.22 -3.13 3.23
N ILE A 169 15.97 -3.00 1.92
CA ILE A 169 17.00 -2.65 0.93
C ILE A 169 17.47 -1.20 1.14
N THR A 170 16.53 -0.25 1.26
CA THR A 170 16.83 1.19 1.39
C THR A 170 17.61 1.52 2.66
N ASN A 171 17.28 0.87 3.78
CA ASN A 171 17.94 1.10 5.07
C ASN A 171 19.05 0.08 5.38
N ASN A 172 19.35 -0.83 4.45
CA ASN A 172 20.36 -1.88 4.60
C ASN A 172 20.24 -2.67 5.92
N TRP A 173 19.07 -3.27 6.15
CA TRP A 173 18.78 -4.02 7.39
C TRP A 173 19.55 -5.35 7.54
N GLY A 174 20.41 -5.73 6.60
CA GLY A 174 21.30 -6.89 6.70
C GLY A 174 20.55 -8.21 6.82
N ASP A 175 20.88 -9.03 7.83
CA ASP A 175 20.30 -10.37 7.97
C ASP A 175 18.90 -10.38 8.63
N LYS A 176 18.22 -9.23 8.72
CA LYS A 176 16.88 -9.15 9.30
C LYS A 176 15.92 -10.03 8.49
N PRO A 177 15.18 -10.98 9.13
CA PRO A 177 14.28 -11.87 8.42
C PRO A 177 13.27 -11.13 7.54
N HIS A 178 13.02 -11.66 6.34
CA HIS A 178 12.07 -11.08 5.39
C HIS A 178 10.63 -11.38 5.84
N ASP A 179 9.80 -10.34 6.01
CA ASP A 179 8.39 -10.52 6.31
C ASP A 179 7.68 -11.26 5.17
N ILE A 180 7.05 -12.39 5.46
CA ILE A 180 6.23 -13.16 4.51
C ILE A 180 4.77 -12.70 4.65
N PRO A 181 4.15 -12.16 3.58
CA PRO A 181 2.75 -11.76 3.62
C PRO A 181 1.81 -12.95 3.46
N PHE A 182 0.62 -12.87 4.06
CA PHE A 182 -0.42 -13.91 3.99
C PHE A 182 -1.78 -13.36 3.54
N ASP A 183 -2.57 -14.19 2.85
CA ASP A 183 -3.89 -13.85 2.29
C ASP A 183 -4.99 -14.16 3.31
N VAL A 184 -5.64 -13.11 3.80
CA VAL A 184 -6.71 -13.20 4.81
C VAL A 184 -8.00 -13.85 4.31
N ARG A 185 -8.08 -14.21 3.02
CA ARG A 185 -9.14 -15.06 2.48
C ARG A 185 -8.99 -16.52 2.93
N GLY A 186 -7.77 -16.95 3.24
CA GLY A 186 -7.50 -18.25 3.81
C GLY A 186 -8.08 -18.38 5.22
N PRO A 187 -8.74 -19.49 5.58
CA PRO A 187 -9.37 -19.65 6.89
C PRO A 187 -8.39 -19.53 8.06
N HIS A 188 -7.15 -20.03 7.93
CA HIS A 188 -6.16 -19.94 9.02
C HIS A 188 -5.69 -18.50 9.24
N SER A 189 -5.42 -17.79 8.16
CA SER A 189 -4.99 -16.39 8.13
C SER A 189 -6.08 -15.48 8.66
N ASN A 190 -7.33 -15.74 8.26
CA ASN A 190 -8.49 -15.01 8.71
C ASN A 190 -8.71 -15.13 10.23
N GLU A 191 -8.64 -16.36 10.76
CA GLU A 191 -8.74 -16.61 12.19
C GLU A 191 -7.56 -15.97 12.94
N TYR A 192 -6.34 -16.14 12.42
CA TYR A 192 -5.12 -15.62 13.04
C TYR A 192 -5.16 -14.09 13.17
N MET A 193 -5.51 -13.36 12.11
CA MET A 193 -5.51 -11.89 12.16
C MET A 193 -6.47 -11.33 13.22
N ARG A 194 -7.65 -11.96 13.40
CA ARG A 194 -8.67 -11.52 14.35
C ARG A 194 -8.25 -11.83 15.78
N ASN A 195 -7.76 -13.04 16.01
CA ASN A 195 -7.28 -13.48 17.32
C ASN A 195 -6.06 -12.67 17.77
N PHE A 196 -5.13 -12.41 16.84
CA PHE A 196 -3.94 -11.62 17.13
C PHE A 196 -4.31 -10.18 17.44
N LEU A 197 -5.16 -9.51 16.63
CA LEU A 197 -5.61 -8.14 16.94
C LEU A 197 -6.28 -8.07 18.31
N THR A 198 -7.17 -9.01 18.61
CA THR A 198 -7.87 -9.07 19.91
C THR A 198 -6.89 -9.15 21.08
N GLN A 199 -5.84 -9.95 20.96
CA GLN A 199 -4.82 -10.06 22.01
C GLN A 199 -3.94 -8.80 22.05
N TRP A 200 -3.52 -8.31 20.89
CA TRP A 200 -2.71 -7.11 20.76
C TRP A 200 -3.40 -5.88 21.37
N LEU A 201 -4.71 -5.72 21.20
CA LEU A 201 -5.48 -4.63 21.81
C LEU A 201 -5.44 -4.67 23.35
N LYS A 202 -5.39 -5.87 23.95
CA LYS A 202 -5.23 -6.04 25.41
C LYS A 202 -3.81 -5.71 25.87
N ASP A 203 -2.83 -6.08 25.06
CA ASP A 203 -1.40 -5.92 25.37
C ASP A 203 -0.91 -4.48 25.13
N ASN A 204 -1.69 -3.64 24.46
CA ASN A 204 -1.38 -2.24 24.17
C ASN A 204 -2.45 -1.29 24.75
N PRO A 205 -2.59 -1.23 26.09
CA PRO A 205 -3.62 -0.41 26.74
C PRO A 205 -3.44 1.08 26.47
N ASP A 206 -2.19 1.55 26.35
CA ASP A 206 -1.85 2.97 26.15
C ASP A 206 -2.11 3.49 24.72
N THR A 207 -2.46 2.62 23.77
CA THR A 207 -2.78 3.07 22.40
C THR A 207 -4.14 3.77 22.36
N ASP A 208 -4.19 5.01 21.86
CA ASP A 208 -5.46 5.71 21.60
C ASP A 208 -5.97 5.45 20.18
N VAL A 209 -5.05 5.35 19.21
CA VAL A 209 -5.36 5.20 17.79
C VAL A 209 -4.58 4.03 17.20
N VAL A 210 -5.32 3.03 16.70
CA VAL A 210 -4.74 1.92 15.94
C VAL A 210 -4.56 2.38 14.50
N ARG A 211 -3.31 2.58 14.10
CA ARG A 211 -2.94 3.00 12.75
C ARG A 211 -2.67 1.77 11.88
N PHE A 212 -3.72 1.25 11.27
CA PHE A 212 -3.62 0.21 10.24
C PHE A 212 -2.71 0.70 9.11
N THR A 213 -1.59 0.00 8.89
CA THR A 213 -0.57 0.35 7.88
C THR A 213 -0.24 -0.84 6.96
N THR A 214 -1.19 -1.35 6.18
CA THR A 214 -2.58 -0.89 6.03
C THR A 214 -3.53 -2.01 6.40
N PHE A 215 -4.11 -2.70 5.42
CA PHE A 215 -4.96 -3.86 5.63
C PHE A 215 -4.34 -5.08 4.96
N PHE A 216 -4.94 -5.57 3.89
CA PHE A 216 -4.70 -6.94 3.42
C PHE A 216 -3.79 -6.97 2.20
N TYR A 217 -4.17 -6.31 1.12
CA TYR A 217 -3.52 -6.48 -0.18
C TYR A 217 -2.67 -5.29 -0.58
N HIS A 218 -1.40 -5.54 -0.85
CA HIS A 218 -0.44 -4.55 -1.34
C HIS A 218 -0.83 -4.06 -2.74
N PHE A 219 -0.55 -2.79 -3.05
CA PHE A 219 -0.59 -2.33 -4.44
C PHE A 219 0.41 -3.11 -5.30
N THR A 220 0.19 -3.17 -6.61
CA THR A 220 1.09 -3.90 -7.50
C THR A 220 2.51 -3.33 -7.43
N LEU A 221 3.46 -4.11 -6.90
CA LEU A 221 4.88 -3.75 -6.82
C LEU A 221 5.75 -5.01 -6.94
N VAL A 222 6.45 -5.13 -8.06
CA VAL A 222 7.27 -6.32 -8.37
C VAL A 222 8.68 -5.87 -8.75
N PHE A 223 9.67 -6.65 -8.33
CA PHE A 223 11.08 -6.35 -8.50
C PHE A 223 11.74 -7.26 -9.53
N ASN A 224 12.80 -6.75 -10.16
CA ASN A 224 13.60 -7.46 -11.14
C ASN A 224 14.75 -8.22 -10.47
N ASN A 225 15.46 -9.02 -11.25
CA ASN A 225 16.58 -9.86 -10.78
C ASN A 225 17.78 -9.08 -10.19
N LEU A 226 17.74 -7.74 -10.16
CA LEU A 226 18.74 -6.88 -9.52
C LEU A 226 18.22 -6.24 -8.21
N GLY A 227 17.06 -6.67 -7.70
CA GLY A 227 16.45 -6.07 -6.51
C GLY A 227 15.99 -4.63 -6.75
N LYS A 228 15.69 -4.24 -7.99
CA LYS A 228 15.12 -2.93 -8.35
C LYS A 228 13.68 -3.09 -8.82
N GLU A 229 12.89 -2.03 -8.71
CA GLU A 229 11.52 -2.02 -9.24
C GLU A 229 11.50 -2.47 -10.72
N LYS A 230 10.65 -3.46 -11.01
CA LYS A 230 10.37 -3.95 -12.37
C LYS A 230 9.13 -3.28 -12.93
N PHE A 231 8.07 -3.20 -12.11
CA PHE A 231 6.87 -2.43 -12.39
C PHE A 231 6.12 -2.11 -11.10
N VAL A 232 5.39 -1.00 -11.13
CA VAL A 232 4.57 -0.51 -10.04
C VAL A 232 3.26 0.04 -10.57
N ASP A 233 2.16 -0.23 -9.88
CA ASP A 233 0.93 0.53 -9.97
C ASP A 233 0.34 0.65 -8.56
N TRP A 234 0.31 1.88 -8.04
CA TRP A 234 -0.20 2.20 -6.72
C TRP A 234 -1.70 1.88 -6.54
N PHE A 235 -2.45 1.71 -7.65
CA PHE A 235 -3.85 1.30 -7.68
C PHE A 235 -4.06 -0.15 -8.12
N GLY A 236 -2.97 -0.86 -8.44
CA GLY A 236 -3.03 -2.18 -9.06
C GLY A 236 -3.50 -3.26 -8.10
N TYR A 237 -4.35 -4.18 -8.60
CA TYR A 237 -4.97 -5.25 -7.81
C TYR A 237 -4.13 -6.54 -7.77
N GLY A 238 -2.86 -6.49 -8.17
CA GLY A 238 -2.05 -7.69 -8.42
C GLY A 238 -1.93 -8.63 -7.23
N ALA A 239 -1.66 -8.10 -6.03
CA ALA A 239 -1.49 -8.91 -4.82
C ALA A 239 -2.80 -9.40 -4.18
N SER A 240 -3.97 -9.06 -4.76
CA SER A 240 -5.28 -9.54 -4.30
C SER A 240 -5.73 -10.82 -5.00
N VAL A 241 -4.90 -11.35 -5.91
CA VAL A 241 -5.16 -12.58 -6.63
C VAL A 241 -4.70 -13.76 -5.78
N SER A 242 -5.52 -14.80 -5.72
CA SER A 242 -5.14 -16.11 -5.19
C SER A 242 -6.04 -17.16 -5.82
N VAL A 243 -5.65 -18.44 -5.76
CA VAL A 243 -6.52 -19.52 -6.22
C VAL A 243 -7.85 -19.50 -5.46
N ALA A 244 -7.81 -19.24 -4.15
CA ALA A 244 -9.00 -19.04 -3.33
C ALA A 244 -9.87 -17.87 -3.82
N ALA A 245 -9.27 -16.74 -4.22
CA ALA A 245 -10.01 -15.61 -4.77
C ALA A 245 -10.61 -15.93 -6.15
N LEU A 246 -9.87 -16.60 -7.04
CA LEU A 246 -10.32 -16.95 -8.39
C LEU A 246 -11.49 -17.94 -8.37
N ASP A 247 -11.40 -18.99 -7.53
CA ASP A 247 -12.47 -19.98 -7.41
C ASP A 247 -13.72 -19.38 -6.72
N ALA A 248 -13.53 -18.50 -5.73
CA ALA A 248 -14.63 -17.76 -5.10
C ALA A 248 -15.30 -16.78 -6.06
N PHE A 249 -14.52 -16.09 -6.91
CA PHE A 249 -15.02 -15.23 -7.97
C PHE A 249 -15.89 -16.01 -8.96
N GLU A 250 -15.37 -17.15 -9.46
CA GLU A 250 -16.09 -18.01 -10.42
C GLU A 250 -17.43 -18.47 -9.85
N LYS A 251 -17.45 -18.83 -8.56
CA LYS A 251 -18.68 -19.20 -7.84
C LYS A 251 -19.66 -18.05 -7.70
N GLU A 252 -19.21 -16.82 -7.41
CA GLU A 252 -20.08 -15.66 -7.20
C GLU A 252 -20.61 -15.06 -8.51
N LYS A 253 -19.75 -14.95 -9.53
CA LYS A 253 -20.07 -14.28 -10.80
C LYS A 253 -20.53 -15.24 -11.91
N GLY A 254 -20.32 -16.55 -11.74
CA GLY A 254 -20.78 -17.58 -12.67
C GLY A 254 -19.91 -17.74 -13.92
N TYR A 255 -18.71 -17.17 -13.94
CA TYR A 255 -17.72 -17.37 -15.00
C TYR A 255 -16.30 -17.27 -14.46
N ARG A 256 -15.35 -17.94 -15.12
CA ARG A 256 -13.94 -17.98 -14.74
C ARG A 256 -13.17 -16.82 -15.36
N LEU A 257 -12.39 -16.11 -14.55
CA LEU A 257 -11.38 -15.17 -15.04
C LEU A 257 -10.22 -15.91 -15.67
N ARG A 258 -9.69 -15.37 -16.77
CA ARG A 258 -8.42 -15.81 -17.35
C ARG A 258 -7.26 -15.13 -16.63
N PRO A 259 -6.06 -15.73 -16.63
CA PRO A 259 -4.84 -15.01 -16.27
C PRO A 259 -4.69 -13.71 -17.06
N GLU A 260 -5.08 -13.71 -18.34
CA GLU A 260 -5.06 -12.52 -19.21
C GLU A 260 -5.97 -11.38 -18.74
N ASP A 261 -7.08 -11.66 -18.04
CA ASP A 261 -7.95 -10.63 -17.46
C ASP A 261 -7.25 -9.87 -16.32
N ILE A 262 -6.13 -10.40 -15.79
CA ILE A 262 -5.32 -9.80 -14.73
C ILE A 262 -4.00 -9.24 -15.26
N VAL A 263 -3.22 -10.02 -16.02
CA VAL A 263 -1.91 -9.57 -16.51
C VAL A 263 -2.01 -8.56 -17.64
N ASP A 264 -3.11 -8.56 -18.39
CA ASP A 264 -3.43 -7.61 -19.45
C ASP A 264 -2.24 -7.34 -20.38
N GLN A 265 -1.72 -8.36 -21.06
CA GLN A 265 -0.56 -8.27 -21.96
C GLN A 265 0.72 -7.70 -21.32
N GLY A 266 0.84 -7.78 -19.99
CA GLY A 266 1.95 -7.19 -19.23
C GLY A 266 1.74 -5.73 -18.83
N TYR A 267 0.57 -5.14 -19.11
CA TYR A 267 0.15 -3.85 -18.55
C TYR A 267 -0.38 -3.97 -17.12
N TYR A 268 -0.67 -5.19 -16.66
CA TYR A 268 -1.15 -5.51 -15.30
C TYR A 268 -2.35 -4.66 -14.87
N ASN A 269 -3.29 -4.43 -15.82
CA ASN A 269 -4.45 -3.57 -15.66
C ASN A 269 -4.12 -2.20 -15.06
N THR A 270 -3.01 -1.60 -15.51
CA THR A 270 -2.62 -0.29 -15.00
C THR A 270 -3.77 0.71 -15.10
N SER A 271 -3.89 1.64 -14.15
CA SER A 271 -4.98 2.64 -14.12
C SER A 271 -5.10 3.51 -15.39
N PHE A 272 -4.11 3.48 -16.29
CA PHE A 272 -4.14 4.12 -17.60
C PHE A 272 -4.82 3.30 -18.71
N ARG A 273 -5.02 2.00 -18.49
CA ARG A 273 -5.79 1.12 -19.38
C ARG A 273 -7.27 1.38 -19.18
N VAL A 274 -8.03 1.33 -20.28
CA VAL A 274 -9.50 1.35 -20.17
C VAL A 274 -9.91 0.02 -19.56
N PRO A 275 -10.54 0.02 -18.36
CA PRO A 275 -10.80 -1.23 -17.67
C PRO A 275 -11.84 -2.08 -18.43
N THR A 276 -11.58 -3.38 -18.51
CA THR A 276 -12.52 -4.33 -19.10
C THR A 276 -13.66 -4.61 -18.13
N PRO A 277 -14.84 -5.06 -18.60
CA PRO A 277 -15.92 -5.50 -17.72
C PRO A 277 -15.47 -6.59 -16.73
N ALA A 278 -14.64 -7.55 -17.18
CA ALA A 278 -14.13 -8.62 -16.33
C ALA A 278 -13.25 -8.10 -15.19
N PHE A 279 -12.36 -7.15 -15.47
CA PHE A 279 -11.53 -6.53 -14.44
C PHE A 279 -12.37 -5.67 -13.46
N LEU A 280 -13.39 -4.95 -13.95
CA LEU A 280 -14.32 -4.20 -13.09
C LEU A 280 -15.11 -5.12 -12.15
N ASP A 281 -15.55 -6.27 -12.65
CA ASP A 281 -16.21 -7.28 -11.82
C ASP A 281 -15.27 -7.83 -10.74
N TYR A 282 -14.01 -8.09 -11.09
CA TYR A 282 -12.99 -8.54 -10.15
C TYR A 282 -12.70 -7.48 -9.06
N MET A 283 -12.54 -6.21 -9.46
CA MET A 283 -12.37 -5.11 -8.51
C MET A 283 -13.55 -5.01 -7.55
N ASP A 284 -14.80 -5.05 -8.04
CA ASP A 284 -16.00 -5.01 -7.20
C ASP A 284 -16.05 -6.19 -6.21
N PHE A 285 -15.71 -7.40 -6.67
CA PHE A 285 -15.62 -8.60 -5.84
C PHE A 285 -14.58 -8.45 -4.72
N VAL A 286 -13.37 -7.99 -5.03
CA VAL A 286 -12.30 -7.77 -4.04
C VAL A 286 -12.70 -6.66 -3.06
N GLN A 287 -13.25 -5.55 -3.53
CA GLN A 287 -13.65 -4.43 -2.67
C GLN A 287 -14.70 -4.82 -1.64
N LYS A 288 -15.69 -5.61 -2.06
CA LYS A 288 -16.73 -6.12 -1.15
C LYS A 288 -16.11 -6.96 -0.03
N PHE A 289 -15.24 -7.91 -0.38
CA PHE A 289 -14.55 -8.75 0.59
C PHE A 289 -13.67 -7.93 1.55
N VAL A 290 -12.85 -7.01 1.02
CA VAL A 290 -11.96 -6.16 1.83
C VAL A 290 -12.79 -5.30 2.79
N ALA A 291 -13.91 -4.73 2.35
CA ALA A 291 -14.74 -3.93 3.23
C ALA A 291 -15.39 -4.76 4.36
N GLU A 292 -15.82 -5.98 4.07
CA GLU A 292 -16.41 -6.90 5.05
C GLU A 292 -15.38 -7.35 6.11
N GLU A 293 -14.15 -7.66 5.70
CA GLU A 293 -13.09 -8.07 6.62
C GLU A 293 -12.49 -6.89 7.39
N ALA A 294 -12.27 -5.74 6.74
CA ALA A 294 -11.76 -4.55 7.40
C ALA A 294 -12.74 -4.04 8.47
N LYS A 295 -14.05 -4.08 8.18
CA LYS A 295 -15.09 -3.74 9.17
C LYS A 295 -14.93 -4.56 10.45
N GLN A 296 -14.68 -5.86 10.34
CA GLN A 296 -14.56 -6.72 11.53
C GLN A 296 -13.36 -6.32 12.39
N LEU A 297 -12.24 -5.92 11.79
CA LEU A 297 -11.09 -5.41 12.53
C LEU A 297 -11.36 -4.04 13.16
N VAL A 298 -12.05 -3.15 12.44
CA VAL A 298 -12.44 -1.83 12.97
C VAL A 298 -13.41 -1.97 14.14
N ASP A 299 -14.39 -2.88 14.06
CA ASP A 299 -15.32 -3.15 15.15
C ASP A 299 -14.58 -3.62 16.42
N LEU A 300 -13.57 -4.50 16.30
CA LEU A 300 -12.73 -4.92 17.43
C LEU A 300 -11.97 -3.74 18.07
N VAL A 301 -11.43 -2.83 17.24
CA VAL A 301 -10.75 -1.62 17.71
C VAL A 301 -11.72 -0.72 18.49
N HIS A 302 -12.92 -0.51 17.96
CA HIS A 302 -13.95 0.30 18.62
C HIS A 302 -14.46 -0.33 19.92
N GLU A 303 -14.66 -1.65 19.96
CA GLU A 303 -15.02 -2.40 21.16
C GLU A 303 -13.96 -2.27 22.26
N SER A 304 -12.69 -2.08 21.89
CA SER A 304 -11.59 -1.81 22.84
C SER A 304 -11.49 -0.33 23.27
N GLY A 305 -12.36 0.54 22.78
CA GLY A 305 -12.39 1.97 23.12
C GLY A 305 -11.34 2.82 22.40
N LYS A 306 -10.79 2.34 21.27
CA LYS A 306 -9.73 3.00 20.49
C LYS A 306 -10.26 3.50 19.15
N GLU A 307 -9.58 4.46 18.53
CA GLU A 307 -9.90 4.91 17.16
C GLU A 307 -9.21 4.02 16.12
N ALA A 308 -9.88 3.77 14.99
CA ALA A 308 -9.34 3.03 13.85
C ALA A 308 -8.95 3.99 12.72
N MET A 309 -7.66 4.07 12.42
CA MET A 309 -7.12 4.91 11.35
C MET A 309 -6.49 4.04 10.25
N MET A 310 -6.83 4.31 8.99
CA MET A 310 -6.22 3.65 7.83
C MET A 310 -5.12 4.53 7.23
N PHE A 311 -3.97 3.93 6.92
CA PHE A 311 -2.99 4.57 6.03
C PHE A 311 -3.40 4.41 4.55
N LEU A 312 -3.44 5.50 3.80
CA LEU A 312 -3.66 5.49 2.36
C LEU A 312 -2.34 5.20 1.63
N GLY A 313 -2.00 3.92 1.55
CA GLY A 313 -0.78 3.38 0.94
C GLY A 313 -0.58 1.92 1.32
N ASP A 314 0.54 1.33 0.91
CA ASP A 314 0.92 -0.05 1.23
C ASP A 314 -0.20 -1.06 0.90
N ASN A 315 -0.73 -1.77 1.91
CA ASN A 315 -1.78 -2.79 1.77
C ASN A 315 -3.21 -2.21 1.71
N TRP A 316 -3.44 -1.19 0.87
CA TRP A 316 -4.73 -0.47 0.79
C TRP A 316 -5.69 -0.96 -0.31
N ILE A 317 -5.28 -1.91 -1.14
CA ILE A 317 -6.07 -2.34 -2.30
C ILE A 317 -7.39 -2.96 -1.86
N GLY A 318 -8.46 -2.60 -2.57
CA GLY A 318 -9.84 -3.01 -2.29
C GLY A 318 -10.55 -2.14 -1.25
N THR A 319 -9.86 -1.29 -0.48
CA THR A 319 -10.53 -0.37 0.46
C THR A 319 -11.34 0.70 -0.27
N GLU A 320 -10.75 1.25 -1.34
CA GLU A 320 -11.35 2.22 -2.27
C GLU A 320 -12.09 3.36 -1.57
N PRO A 321 -11.38 4.37 -1.02
CA PRO A 321 -11.96 5.46 -0.24
C PRO A 321 -13.07 6.27 -0.92
N TYR A 322 -13.10 6.26 -2.25
CA TYR A 322 -14.13 6.91 -3.07
C TYR A 322 -15.14 5.92 -3.68
N GLY A 323 -15.04 4.64 -3.30
CA GLY A 323 -15.88 3.53 -3.72
C GLY A 323 -17.11 3.34 -2.82
N LYS A 324 -18.06 2.52 -3.30
CA LYS A 324 -19.39 2.35 -2.67
C LYS A 324 -19.39 1.54 -1.37
N TYR A 325 -18.30 0.82 -1.07
CA TYR A 325 -18.20 -0.03 0.13
C TYR A 325 -17.46 0.65 1.29
N PHE A 326 -16.72 1.74 1.04
CA PHE A 326 -15.81 2.34 2.02
C PHE A 326 -16.50 2.79 3.31
N GLU A 327 -17.69 3.40 3.20
CA GLU A 327 -18.49 3.82 4.37
C GLU A 327 -18.78 2.66 5.33
N ARG A 328 -18.93 1.43 4.81
CA ARG A 328 -19.24 0.26 5.63
C ARG A 328 -18.08 -0.18 6.53
N ILE A 329 -16.85 0.21 6.20
CA ILE A 329 -15.67 -0.14 6.99
C ILE A 329 -15.74 0.53 8.38
N GLY A 330 -16.31 1.74 8.46
CA GLY A 330 -16.52 2.44 9.72
C GLY A 330 -15.27 3.10 10.31
N LEU A 331 -14.27 3.43 9.48
CA LEU A 331 -13.03 4.08 9.92
C LEU A 331 -13.28 5.44 10.59
N ASP A 332 -12.52 5.74 11.65
CA ASP A 332 -12.49 7.09 12.22
C ASP A 332 -11.73 8.05 11.32
N ALA A 333 -10.62 7.58 10.72
CA ALA A 333 -9.75 8.45 9.94
C ALA A 333 -8.99 7.75 8.82
N VAL A 334 -8.56 8.57 7.86
CA VAL A 334 -7.54 8.21 6.88
C VAL A 334 -6.35 9.15 7.00
N VAL A 335 -5.15 8.58 7.12
CA VAL A 335 -3.88 9.29 7.03
C VAL A 335 -3.19 8.94 5.72
N GLY A 336 -2.60 9.89 5.00
CA GLY A 336 -1.90 9.61 3.75
C GLY A 336 -0.65 10.45 3.55
N SER A 337 0.20 10.04 2.61
CA SER A 337 1.41 10.76 2.23
C SER A 337 1.09 12.06 1.48
N VAL A 338 1.70 13.18 1.88
CA VAL A 338 1.53 14.47 1.21
C VAL A 338 2.84 14.90 0.56
N GLY A 339 2.95 14.70 -0.76
CA GLY A 339 4.01 15.25 -1.62
C GLY A 339 3.54 16.45 -2.46
N GLY A 340 2.30 16.90 -2.30
CA GLY A 340 1.83 18.13 -2.91
C GLY A 340 0.31 18.28 -2.94
N GLY A 341 -0.17 19.17 -3.81
CA GLY A 341 -1.59 19.54 -3.84
C GLY A 341 -2.54 18.42 -4.25
N ALA A 342 -2.15 17.56 -5.21
CA ALA A 342 -3.00 16.46 -5.66
C ALA A 342 -3.13 15.36 -4.59
N THR A 343 -2.00 14.93 -4.01
CA THR A 343 -2.00 13.90 -2.95
C THR A 343 -2.66 14.40 -1.67
N LEU A 344 -2.54 15.70 -1.34
CA LEU A 344 -3.32 16.28 -0.25
C LEU A 344 -4.82 16.16 -0.51
N ARG A 345 -5.30 16.54 -1.71
CA ARG A 345 -6.73 16.46 -2.03
C ARG A 345 -7.25 15.03 -2.12
N MET A 346 -6.42 14.10 -2.54
CA MET A 346 -6.72 12.67 -2.49
C MET A 346 -7.07 12.20 -1.07
N ILE A 347 -6.49 12.83 -0.04
CA ILE A 347 -6.78 12.55 1.37
C ILE A 347 -7.94 13.42 1.89
N ALA A 348 -7.84 14.75 1.72
CA ALA A 348 -8.78 15.72 2.29
C ALA A 348 -10.22 15.54 1.79
N ASP A 349 -10.40 15.04 0.56
CA ASP A 349 -11.73 14.86 -0.04
C ASP A 349 -12.35 13.48 0.28
N ILE A 350 -11.67 12.62 1.04
CA ILE A 350 -12.19 11.29 1.40
C ILE A 350 -13.48 11.45 2.22
N PRO A 351 -14.60 10.87 1.76
CA PRO A 351 -15.86 10.91 2.48
C PRO A 351 -15.93 9.84 3.59
N HIS A 352 -16.96 9.93 4.43
CA HIS A 352 -17.36 8.91 5.42
C HIS A 352 -16.37 8.60 6.56
N VAL A 353 -15.33 9.42 6.74
CA VAL A 353 -14.48 9.40 7.94
C VAL A 353 -14.70 10.65 8.78
N ARG A 354 -14.39 10.56 10.08
CA ARG A 354 -14.55 11.67 11.04
C ARG A 354 -13.50 12.74 10.83
N TYR A 355 -12.27 12.34 10.47
CA TYR A 355 -11.18 13.25 10.20
C TYR A 355 -10.15 12.65 9.22
N THR A 356 -9.33 13.52 8.64
CA THR A 356 -8.27 13.16 7.69
C THR A 356 -6.93 13.74 8.14
N GLU A 357 -5.83 13.02 7.89
CA GLU A 357 -4.49 13.43 8.30
C GLU A 357 -3.49 13.40 7.14
N GLY A 358 -2.76 14.49 6.95
CA GLY A 358 -1.68 14.57 5.97
C GLY A 358 -0.32 14.31 6.61
N ARG A 359 0.35 13.22 6.24
CA ARG A 359 1.74 12.95 6.63
C ARG A 359 2.68 13.52 5.56
N PHE A 360 3.29 14.66 5.87
CA PHE A 360 4.08 15.44 4.91
C PHE A 360 5.44 14.82 4.63
N LEU A 361 5.93 15.10 3.42
CA LEU A 361 7.33 14.92 3.02
C LEU A 361 8.18 16.15 3.39
N PRO A 362 9.51 16.01 3.53
CA PRO A 362 10.28 14.77 3.38
C PRO A 362 10.01 13.76 4.50
N TYR A 363 10.08 12.48 4.15
CA TYR A 363 10.14 11.42 5.16
C TYR A 363 11.51 11.46 5.84
N PHE A 364 11.58 11.22 7.16
CA PHE A 364 12.81 11.40 7.93
C PHE A 364 13.77 10.22 7.74
N PHE A 365 14.24 10.01 6.50
CA PHE A 365 15.10 8.93 6.07
C PHE A 365 16.45 9.44 5.52
N PRO A 366 17.47 8.55 5.44
CA PRO A 366 18.83 8.93 5.02
C PRO A 366 18.97 9.37 3.56
N ASP A 367 17.97 9.11 2.72
CA ASP A 367 17.91 9.54 1.32
C ASP A 367 17.75 11.07 1.18
N THR A 368 17.01 11.71 2.09
CA THR A 368 16.92 13.19 2.17
C THR A 368 17.81 13.76 3.28
N PHE A 369 17.90 13.11 4.43
CA PHE A 369 18.59 13.64 5.61
C PHE A 369 20.04 13.13 5.70
N TYR A 370 20.89 13.62 4.81
CA TYR A 370 22.34 13.32 4.79
C TYR A 370 23.20 14.59 4.77
N GLU A 371 24.46 14.46 5.15
CA GLU A 371 25.41 15.58 5.19
C GLU A 371 25.58 16.21 3.81
N GLY A 372 25.37 17.52 3.73
CA GLY A 372 25.46 18.28 2.47
C GLY A 372 24.13 18.47 1.73
N ASN A 373 23.04 17.82 2.17
CA ASN A 373 21.70 18.14 1.67
C ASN A 373 21.02 19.24 2.51
N ASN A 374 19.99 19.89 1.95
CA ASN A 374 19.13 20.82 2.67
C ASN A 374 17.64 20.39 2.59
N PRO A 375 17.16 19.65 3.61
CA PRO A 375 15.76 19.17 3.66
C PRO A 375 14.71 20.30 3.69
N VAL A 376 15.07 21.53 4.04
CA VAL A 376 14.15 22.68 4.06
C VAL A 376 13.60 22.98 2.66
N LEU A 377 14.41 22.77 1.61
CA LEU A 377 14.00 23.08 0.23
C LEU A 377 12.80 22.22 -0.18
N GLU A 378 12.90 20.91 0.03
CA GLU A 378 11.85 19.95 -0.27
C GLU A 378 10.62 20.19 0.63
N ALA A 379 10.84 20.39 1.94
CA ALA A 379 9.74 20.66 2.88
C ALA A 379 8.95 21.92 2.48
N ASN A 380 9.64 22.95 2.01
CA ASN A 380 9.02 24.18 1.56
C ASN A 380 8.26 24.03 0.25
N GLU A 381 8.80 23.28 -0.71
CA GLU A 381 8.06 22.95 -1.94
C GLU A 381 6.79 22.15 -1.64
N ASN A 382 6.89 21.11 -0.80
CA ASN A 382 5.76 20.30 -0.36
C ASN A 382 4.71 21.15 0.37
N TRP A 383 5.12 22.02 1.30
CA TRP A 383 4.20 22.91 2.01
C TRP A 383 3.51 23.88 1.05
N LEU A 384 4.24 24.58 0.18
CA LEU A 384 3.65 25.55 -0.75
C LEU A 384 2.62 24.92 -1.68
N THR A 385 2.92 23.74 -2.22
CA THR A 385 2.05 23.03 -3.17
C THR A 385 0.84 22.37 -2.48
N ALA A 386 0.98 21.90 -1.25
CA ALA A 386 -0.13 21.39 -0.44
C ALA A 386 -1.00 22.52 0.12
N ARG A 387 -0.41 23.61 0.63
CA ARG A 387 -1.12 24.75 1.24
C ARG A 387 -2.17 25.35 0.32
N ARG A 388 -1.89 25.50 -0.98
CA ARG A 388 -2.89 25.96 -1.98
C ARG A 388 -4.09 25.03 -2.12
N ALA A 389 -3.92 23.74 -1.85
CA ALA A 389 -4.99 22.76 -1.84
C ALA A 389 -5.73 22.74 -0.49
N ILE A 390 -5.04 22.94 0.64
CA ILE A 390 -5.63 23.15 1.97
C ILE A 390 -6.64 24.29 1.93
N LEU A 391 -6.30 25.41 1.27
CA LEU A 391 -7.21 26.56 1.06
C LEU A 391 -8.50 26.22 0.29
N ARG A 392 -8.59 25.03 -0.33
CA ARG A 392 -9.80 24.53 -1.01
C ARG A 392 -10.56 23.55 -0.14
N ASN A 393 -9.86 22.62 0.47
CA ASN A 393 -10.40 21.69 1.46
C ASN A 393 -9.23 21.23 2.37
N PRO A 394 -9.21 21.62 3.65
CA PRO A 394 -8.12 21.26 4.55
C PRO A 394 -8.27 19.82 5.05
N VAL A 395 -7.14 19.11 5.19
CA VAL A 395 -7.06 17.98 6.12
C VAL A 395 -7.24 18.47 7.56
N ASP A 396 -7.64 17.58 8.47
CA ASP A 396 -7.93 17.93 9.86
C ASP A 396 -6.69 18.00 10.75
N ARG A 397 -5.66 17.26 10.34
CA ARG A 397 -4.38 17.10 11.03
C ARG A 397 -3.24 17.00 10.02
N ILE A 398 -2.04 17.37 10.44
CA ILE A 398 -0.79 17.10 9.71
C ILE A 398 0.19 16.33 10.60
N GLY A 399 1.22 15.77 10.01
CA GLY A 399 2.29 15.12 10.75
C GLY A 399 3.46 14.78 9.86
N TYR A 400 4.47 14.15 10.45
CA TYR A 400 5.64 13.63 9.76
C TYR A 400 5.88 12.17 10.14
N GLY A 401 6.75 11.48 9.40
CA GLY A 401 7.14 10.11 9.71
C GLY A 401 8.63 9.88 9.42
N GLY A 402 9.15 8.74 9.88
CA GLY A 402 10.57 8.38 9.83
C GLY A 402 11.26 8.62 11.17
N TYR A 403 12.60 8.62 11.17
CA TYR A 403 13.42 8.72 12.39
C TYR A 403 13.54 10.16 12.88
N LEU A 404 12.92 10.47 14.02
CA LEU A 404 12.95 11.82 14.59
C LEU A 404 14.38 12.27 14.93
N SER A 405 15.21 11.33 15.40
CA SER A 405 16.64 11.55 15.69
C SER A 405 17.44 11.97 14.46
N LEU A 406 17.00 11.60 13.25
CA LEU A 406 17.64 12.01 12.01
C LEU A 406 17.26 13.45 11.64
N ALA A 407 15.97 13.78 11.68
CA ALA A 407 15.49 15.14 11.42
C ALA A 407 16.03 16.15 12.43
N TYR A 408 16.20 15.74 13.70
CA TYR A 408 16.71 16.59 14.77
C TYR A 408 18.15 17.11 14.52
N LYS A 409 18.94 16.40 13.71
CA LYS A 409 20.30 16.83 13.32
C LYS A 409 20.31 18.04 12.38
N PHE A 410 19.15 18.47 11.87
CA PHE A 410 18.99 19.57 10.92
C PHE A 410 18.19 20.72 11.58
N PRO A 411 18.85 21.61 12.36
CA PRO A 411 18.15 22.63 13.15
C PRO A 411 17.36 23.65 12.30
N GLU A 412 17.83 23.94 11.08
CA GLU A 412 17.09 24.79 10.14
C GLU A 412 15.78 24.14 9.69
N PHE A 413 15.80 22.82 9.45
CA PHE A 413 14.60 22.04 9.14
C PHE A 413 13.63 22.04 10.31
N VAL A 414 14.10 21.74 11.53
CA VAL A 414 13.26 21.77 12.73
C VAL A 414 12.59 23.12 12.94
N THR A 415 13.34 24.21 12.73
CA THR A 415 12.83 25.59 12.84
C THR A 415 11.84 25.93 11.72
N TYR A 416 12.02 25.36 10.53
CA TYR A 416 11.08 25.51 9.43
C TYR A 416 9.76 24.79 9.72
N ILE A 417 9.80 23.56 10.22
CA ILE A 417 8.58 22.79 10.56
C ILE A 417 7.78 23.46 11.67
N GLU A 418 8.45 24.06 12.66
CA GLU A 418 7.80 24.89 13.68
C GLU A 418 6.90 25.96 13.04
N LYS A 419 7.40 26.69 12.03
CA LYS A 419 6.61 27.69 11.28
C LYS A 419 5.46 27.05 10.48
N VAL A 420 5.71 25.92 9.82
CA VAL A 420 4.69 25.21 9.03
C VAL A 420 3.51 24.79 9.91
N THR A 421 3.78 24.26 11.09
CA THR A 421 2.73 23.80 12.01
C THR A 421 1.89 24.95 12.56
N ASP A 422 2.51 26.09 12.90
CA ASP A 422 1.79 27.29 13.31
C ASP A 422 0.92 27.84 12.18
N GLU A 423 1.47 27.93 10.96
CA GLU A 423 0.75 28.41 9.79
C GLU A 423 -0.42 27.48 9.43
N PHE A 424 -0.24 26.16 9.53
CA PHE A 424 -1.31 25.19 9.31
C PHE A 424 -2.48 25.42 10.26
N ARG A 425 -2.20 25.61 11.56
CA ARG A 425 -3.25 25.87 12.56
C ARG A 425 -3.98 27.18 12.28
N GLU A 426 -3.25 28.26 11.98
CA GLU A 426 -3.84 29.55 11.61
C GLU A 426 -4.77 29.41 10.39
N ILE A 427 -4.31 28.73 9.33
CA ILE A 427 -5.12 28.48 8.13
C ILE A 427 -6.36 27.67 8.49
N TYR A 428 -6.17 26.55 9.19
CA TYR A 428 -7.26 25.64 9.55
C TYR A 428 -8.35 26.35 10.36
N ASP A 429 -7.98 27.07 11.41
CA ASP A 429 -8.90 27.79 12.29
C ASP A 429 -9.63 28.92 11.55
N THR A 430 -9.01 29.47 10.50
CA THR A 430 -9.61 30.49 9.65
C THR A 430 -10.59 29.93 8.62
N ILE A 431 -10.29 28.78 8.01
CA ILE A 431 -11.02 28.30 6.81
C ILE A 431 -11.89 27.06 7.03
N LYS A 432 -11.71 26.28 8.11
CA LYS A 432 -12.48 25.04 8.27
C LYS A 432 -13.97 25.35 8.37
N GLY A 433 -14.77 24.62 7.61
CA GLY A 433 -16.23 24.83 7.52
C GLY A 433 -16.64 26.00 6.63
N VAL A 434 -15.69 26.78 6.10
CA VAL A 434 -15.94 27.83 5.12
C VAL A 434 -15.88 27.24 3.72
N LYS A 435 -16.92 27.50 2.91
CA LYS A 435 -16.89 27.13 1.49
C LYS A 435 -16.07 28.17 0.71
N PRO A 436 -14.92 27.80 0.12
CA PRO A 436 -14.10 28.75 -0.64
C PRO A 436 -14.84 29.20 -1.91
N TYR A 437 -14.63 30.46 -2.30
CA TYR A 437 -15.15 30.97 -3.56
C TYR A 437 -14.59 30.17 -4.75
N SER A 438 -15.49 29.72 -5.63
CA SER A 438 -15.19 28.98 -6.85
C SER A 438 -15.91 29.64 -8.01
N GLY A 439 -15.18 30.33 -8.89
CA GLY A 439 -15.77 31.05 -10.02
C GLY A 439 -16.29 30.13 -11.13
N LEU A 440 -15.89 28.86 -11.15
CA LEU A 440 -16.26 27.86 -12.14
C LEU A 440 -16.49 26.50 -11.47
N LYS A 441 -17.33 25.68 -12.10
CA LYS A 441 -17.46 24.24 -11.80
C LYS A 441 -16.75 23.46 -12.89
N VAL A 442 -15.71 22.72 -12.51
CA VAL A 442 -14.91 21.88 -13.43
C VAL A 442 -15.19 20.42 -13.14
N ALA A 443 -15.32 19.62 -14.19
CA ALA A 443 -15.44 18.17 -14.10
C ALA A 443 -14.32 17.52 -14.93
N ILE A 444 -13.65 16.52 -14.36
CA ILE A 444 -12.68 15.68 -15.06
C ILE A 444 -13.44 14.43 -15.50
N LEU A 445 -13.53 14.20 -16.81
CA LEU A 445 -14.18 13.02 -17.39
C LEU A 445 -13.11 12.00 -17.81
N ASN A 446 -13.22 10.78 -17.29
CA ASN A 446 -12.41 9.63 -17.66
C ASN A 446 -13.17 8.35 -17.32
N SER A 447 -12.60 7.18 -17.66
CA SER A 447 -13.24 5.87 -17.46
C SER A 447 -13.52 5.51 -15.99
N TRP A 448 -12.78 6.08 -15.04
CA TRP A 448 -12.88 5.75 -13.61
C TRP A 448 -13.82 6.67 -12.83
N GLY A 449 -13.97 7.92 -13.29
CA GLY A 449 -14.78 8.93 -12.62
C GLY A 449 -14.39 9.13 -11.15
N LYS A 450 -15.38 9.09 -10.25
CA LYS A 450 -15.18 9.37 -8.83
C LYS A 450 -14.32 8.33 -8.11
N LEU A 451 -14.27 7.09 -8.60
CA LEU A 451 -13.48 6.03 -7.95
C LEU A 451 -11.98 6.39 -7.89
N ARG A 452 -11.50 7.23 -8.82
CA ARG A 452 -10.12 7.73 -8.89
C ARG A 452 -10.05 9.25 -8.67
N THR A 453 -10.81 9.79 -7.73
CA THR A 453 -10.79 11.22 -7.39
C THR A 453 -9.37 11.62 -6.93
N TRP A 454 -8.75 12.61 -7.61
CA TRP A 454 -7.35 13.07 -7.43
C TRP A 454 -6.25 12.05 -7.71
N GLN A 455 -6.61 10.89 -8.25
CA GLN A 455 -5.72 9.75 -8.48
C GLN A 455 -5.34 9.59 -9.96
N THR A 456 -5.86 10.46 -10.83
CA THR A 456 -5.62 10.42 -12.26
C THR A 456 -4.16 10.73 -12.60
N HIS A 457 -3.58 9.95 -13.52
CA HIS A 457 -2.21 10.14 -14.04
C HIS A 457 -1.08 9.78 -13.07
N MET A 458 -1.36 8.99 -12.03
CA MET A 458 -0.37 8.48 -11.09
C MET A 458 -0.04 7.01 -11.41
N VAL A 459 1.26 6.68 -11.45
CA VAL A 459 1.76 5.29 -11.56
C VAL A 459 2.28 4.86 -10.18
N ALA A 460 3.34 5.53 -9.72
CA ALA A 460 3.81 5.49 -8.34
C ALA A 460 3.29 6.71 -7.57
N HIS A 461 3.16 6.58 -6.25
CA HIS A 461 2.71 7.68 -5.40
C HIS A 461 3.83 8.70 -5.15
N ALA A 462 3.59 9.94 -5.61
CA ALA A 462 4.38 11.16 -5.37
C ALA A 462 5.89 11.00 -5.64
#